data_AF-A0A8J1TZV1-F1
#
_entry.id   AF-A0A8J1TZV1-F1
#
_cell.length_a   1.000
_cell.length_b   1.000
_cell.length_c   1.000
_cell.angle_alpha   90.00
_cell.angle_beta   90.00
_cell.angle_gamma   90.00
#
_symmetry.space_group_name_H-M   'P 1'
#
loop_
_entity.id
_entity.type
_entity.pdbx_description
1 polymer ?
#
loop_
_entity_poly.entity_id
_entity_poly.type
_entity_poly.pdbx_seq_one_letter_code
_entity_poly.pdbx_strand_id
1 'polypeptide(L)'
;NDILGYYGEAVFDELFFWDSWKHGDFIEAFFDVFSESLAYYAPMEEVRGNTIPGAGLSGTVYNNPVTVKGRVGKGISLNGINQYVNLFNPFADLRQDCFGDLEKCEEGGATLSFWMKIGSKDSKSDMYYFSSGGQTEKSHGITVLWKNGKL
;
A
#
# COMPACT_ATOMS: atom_id res chain seq x y z
N ASN A 1 -14.81 -0.76 1.81
CA ASN A 1 -14.98 -1.82 0.79
C ASN A 1 -14.24 -3.04 1.28
N ASP A 2 -14.97 -4.02 1.81
CA ASP A 2 -14.36 -5.25 2.31
C ASP A 2 -13.83 -6.06 1.12
N ILE A 3 -12.60 -6.55 1.24
CA ILE A 3 -12.01 -7.44 0.24
C ILE A 3 -12.64 -8.82 0.44
N LEU A 4 -13.32 -9.34 -0.58
CA LEU A 4 -13.85 -10.70 -0.61
C LEU A 4 -12.69 -11.67 -0.92
N GLY A 5 -11.83 -11.93 0.07
CA GLY A 5 -10.64 -12.78 -0.07
C GLY A 5 -9.85 -12.91 1.24
N TYR A 6 -8.76 -13.68 1.20
CA TYR A 6 -7.87 -13.81 2.35
C TYR A 6 -6.84 -12.68 2.35
N TYR A 7 -6.53 -12.13 3.52
CA TYR A 7 -5.43 -11.18 3.68
C TYR A 7 -4.11 -11.94 3.63
N GLY A 8 -3.16 -11.44 2.84
CA GLY A 8 -1.82 -12.01 2.78
C GLY A 8 -1.01 -11.73 4.05
N GLU A 9 -0.22 -12.71 4.50
CA GLU A 9 0.81 -12.47 5.53
C GLU A 9 1.98 -11.73 4.90
N ALA A 10 2.29 -10.53 5.40
CA ALA A 10 3.41 -9.74 4.92
C ALA A 10 3.88 -8.68 5.91
N VAL A 11 5.14 -8.26 5.75
CA VAL A 11 5.64 -7.00 6.30
C VAL A 11 5.65 -5.97 5.18
N PHE A 12 4.98 -4.85 5.39
CA PHE A 12 5.02 -3.68 4.50
C PHE A 12 5.86 -2.58 5.10
N ASP A 13 6.54 -1.85 4.23
CA ASP A 13 7.49 -0.83 4.62
C ASP A 13 7.61 0.20 3.48
N GLU A 14 7.62 1.49 3.83
CA GLU A 14 7.92 2.61 2.93
C GLU A 14 7.04 2.67 1.68
N LEU A 15 5.73 2.90 1.84
CA LEU A 15 4.79 3.03 0.73
C LEU A 15 4.77 4.45 0.18
N PHE A 16 5.11 4.60 -1.09
CA PHE A 16 5.07 5.84 -1.84
C PHE A 16 4.11 5.73 -3.02
N PHE A 17 3.44 6.84 -3.33
CA PHE A 17 2.67 6.98 -4.54
C PHE A 17 2.91 8.36 -5.18
N TRP A 18 3.19 8.32 -6.48
CA TRP A 18 3.31 9.49 -7.34
C TRP A 18 2.20 9.45 -8.38
N ASP A 19 1.57 10.60 -8.61
CA ASP A 19 0.59 10.86 -9.67
C ASP A 19 1.24 11.12 -11.04
N SER A 20 2.45 10.56 -11.21
CA SER A 20 3.25 10.62 -12.43
C SER A 20 4.16 9.39 -12.50
N TRP A 21 4.64 9.10 -13.71
CA TRP A 21 5.58 8.03 -13.94
C TRP A 21 6.98 8.37 -13.42
N LYS A 22 7.59 7.46 -12.66
CA LYS A 22 8.97 7.55 -12.17
C LYS A 22 9.79 6.37 -12.67
N HIS A 23 11.00 6.64 -13.15
CA HIS A 23 11.97 5.61 -13.51
C HIS A 23 12.50 4.87 -12.27
N GLY A 24 12.88 3.60 -12.41
CA GLY A 24 13.43 2.78 -11.32
C GLY A 24 14.64 3.38 -10.61
N ASP A 25 15.52 4.07 -11.35
CA ASP A 25 16.71 4.74 -10.79
C ASP A 25 16.35 5.87 -9.82
N PHE A 26 15.17 6.49 -10.00
CA PHE A 26 14.62 7.49 -9.09
C PHE A 26 14.10 6.86 -7.79
N ILE A 27 13.60 5.63 -7.86
CA ILE A 27 13.02 4.91 -6.72
C ILE A 27 14.11 4.35 -5.79
N GLU A 28 15.28 3.98 -6.33
CA GLU A 28 16.42 3.50 -5.52
C GLU A 28 17.13 4.65 -4.77
N ALA A 29 17.01 5.88 -5.26
CA ALA A 29 17.52 7.07 -4.59
C ALA A 29 16.56 7.53 -3.48
N PHE A 30 16.60 6.84 -2.34
CA PHE A 30 15.77 7.05 -1.14
C PHE A 30 15.68 8.50 -0.62
N PHE A 31 16.53 9.42 -1.10
CA PHE A 31 16.62 10.81 -0.66
C PHE A 31 16.05 11.87 -1.63
N ASP A 32 15.76 11.53 -2.90
CA ASP A 32 15.13 12.47 -3.86
C ASP A 32 13.59 12.41 -3.85
N VAL A 33 13.04 11.70 -2.86
CA VAL A 33 11.62 11.38 -2.67
C VAL A 33 10.71 12.62 -2.57
N PHE A 34 11.22 13.79 -2.20
CA PHE A 34 10.46 15.04 -2.13
C PHE A 34 10.40 15.78 -3.48
N SER A 35 10.16 15.06 -4.58
CA SER A 35 9.81 15.71 -5.85
C SER A 35 8.42 16.34 -5.77
N GLU A 36 8.18 17.39 -6.56
CA GLU A 36 6.89 18.12 -6.65
C GLU A 36 5.68 17.22 -7.00
N SER A 37 5.89 15.98 -7.41
CA SER A 37 4.85 15.02 -7.78
C SER A 37 4.69 13.84 -6.80
N LEU A 38 5.30 13.90 -5.60
CA LEU A 38 4.98 12.91 -4.56
C LEU A 38 3.60 13.26 -4.00
N ALA A 39 2.60 12.44 -4.31
CA ALA A 39 1.25 12.66 -3.83
C ALA A 39 1.11 12.13 -2.40
N TYR A 40 1.60 10.92 -2.13
CA TYR A 40 1.30 10.19 -0.89
C TYR A 40 2.48 9.36 -0.39
N TYR A 41 2.70 9.38 0.93
CA TYR A 41 3.72 8.59 1.60
C TYR A 41 3.25 8.05 2.95
N ALA A 42 3.33 6.73 3.13
CA ALA A 42 3.09 6.03 4.38
C ALA A 42 4.38 5.29 4.82
N PRO A 43 5.13 5.81 5.82
CA PRO A 43 6.42 5.26 6.25
C PRO A 43 6.32 3.90 6.93
N MET A 44 5.22 3.64 7.65
CA MET A 44 5.00 2.39 8.41
C MET A 44 5.92 2.17 9.63
N GLU A 45 6.56 3.25 10.11
CA GLU A 45 7.55 3.22 11.19
C GLU A 45 6.99 2.95 12.60
N GLU A 46 5.72 3.29 12.84
CA GLU A 46 5.09 3.12 14.14
C GLU A 46 3.56 3.17 14.06
N VAL A 47 2.93 2.66 15.11
CA VAL A 47 1.49 2.81 15.36
C VAL A 47 1.30 3.71 16.59
N ARG A 48 0.68 4.87 16.40
CA ARG A 48 0.29 5.81 17.47
C ARG A 48 -1.20 5.64 17.75
N GLY A 49 -1.53 5.00 18.86
CA GLY A 49 -2.91 4.58 19.15
C GLY A 49 -3.36 3.50 18.16
N ASN A 50 -4.21 3.86 17.19
CA ASN A 50 -4.62 2.99 16.08
C ASN A 50 -4.22 3.54 14.71
N THR A 51 -3.31 4.52 14.66
CA THR A 51 -2.93 5.23 13.43
C THR A 51 -1.45 5.05 13.12
N ILE A 52 -1.15 4.71 11.87
CA ILE A 52 0.17 4.86 11.25
C ILE A 52 0.22 6.26 10.66
N PRO A 53 1.04 7.18 11.20
CA PRO A 53 1.18 8.51 10.63
C PRO A 53 1.93 8.45 9.30
N GLY A 54 1.52 9.27 8.34
CA GLY A 54 2.25 9.47 7.09
C GLY A 54 2.00 10.86 6.48
N ALA A 55 2.71 11.17 5.41
CA ALA A 55 2.61 12.44 4.69
C ALA A 55 1.61 12.28 3.53
N GLY A 56 0.42 12.87 3.69
CA GLY A 56 -0.67 12.70 2.73
C GLY A 56 -1.33 11.31 2.75
N LEU A 57 -0.75 10.32 3.44
CA LEU A 57 -1.30 8.97 3.52
C LEU A 57 -1.04 8.36 4.89
N SER A 58 -2.07 8.32 5.71
CA SER A 58 -2.06 7.66 7.01
C SER A 58 -2.77 6.31 6.92
N GLY A 59 -2.56 5.45 7.91
CA GLY A 59 -3.21 4.15 8.00
C GLY A 59 -3.95 3.97 9.31
N THR A 60 -5.17 3.43 9.29
CA THR A 60 -5.82 2.92 10.51
C THR A 60 -5.57 1.42 10.60
N VAL A 61 -5.02 0.97 11.72
CA VAL A 61 -4.74 -0.46 11.94
C VAL A 61 -5.94 -1.19 12.51
N TYR A 62 -6.14 -2.44 12.07
CA TYR A 62 -7.22 -3.31 12.55
C TYR A 62 -6.66 -4.65 13.02
N ASN A 63 -7.19 -5.14 14.15
CA ASN A 63 -6.85 -6.43 14.76
C ASN A 63 -5.37 -6.55 15.21
N ASN A 64 -4.79 -5.44 15.67
CA ASN A 64 -3.47 -5.35 16.31
C ASN A 64 -2.28 -5.86 15.47
N PRO A 65 -2.04 -5.31 14.27
CA PRO A 65 -0.75 -5.46 13.58
C PRO A 65 0.42 -5.03 14.49
N VAL A 66 1.60 -5.59 14.23
CA VAL A 66 2.79 -5.29 15.03
C VAL A 66 3.86 -4.61 14.18
N THR A 67 4.53 -3.61 14.75
CA THR A 67 5.69 -3.00 14.11
C THR A 67 6.91 -3.89 14.31
N VAL A 68 7.60 -4.23 13.24
CA VAL A 68 8.81 -5.08 13.22
C VAL A 68 9.93 -4.41 12.43
N LYS A 69 11.11 -5.04 12.36
CA LYS A 69 12.20 -4.54 11.50
C LYS A 69 11.77 -4.57 10.03
N GLY A 70 11.85 -3.41 9.37
CA GLY A 70 11.58 -3.22 7.95
C GLY A 70 12.82 -3.45 7.09
N ARG A 71 12.69 -3.15 5.78
CA ARG A 71 13.83 -3.05 4.86
C ARG A 71 14.60 -1.76 5.13
N VAL A 72 13.89 -0.65 5.33
CA VAL A 72 14.38 0.61 5.89
C VAL A 72 13.67 0.80 7.23
N GLY A 73 14.42 1.16 8.27
CA GLY A 73 13.83 1.36 9.61
C GLY A 73 12.92 0.21 10.09
N LYS A 74 11.64 0.50 10.27
CA LYS A 74 10.60 -0.42 10.75
C LYS A 74 9.46 -0.53 9.75
N GLY A 75 8.82 -1.70 9.71
CA GLY A 75 7.61 -1.93 8.92
C GLY A 75 6.46 -2.47 9.74
N ILE A 76 5.28 -2.57 9.12
CA ILE A 76 4.07 -3.13 9.72
C ILE A 76 3.92 -4.58 9.29
N SER A 77 3.93 -5.49 10.26
CA SER A 77 3.67 -6.91 10.07
C SER A 77 2.19 -7.21 10.19
N LEU A 78 1.65 -7.82 9.13
CA LEU A 78 0.30 -8.37 9.05
C LEU A 78 0.42 -9.90 9.04
N ASN A 79 -0.29 -10.57 9.93
CA ASN A 79 -0.22 -12.03 10.10
C ASN A 79 -1.06 -12.83 9.09
N GLY A 80 -1.75 -12.18 8.14
CA GLY A 80 -2.67 -12.82 7.19
C GLY A 80 -4.01 -13.27 7.78
N ILE A 81 -4.24 -13.06 9.08
CA ILE A 81 -5.45 -13.46 9.80
C ILE A 81 -6.20 -12.22 10.28
N ASN A 82 -7.10 -11.70 9.44
CA ASN A 82 -7.93 -10.52 9.71
C ASN A 82 -7.17 -9.25 10.12
N GLN A 83 -5.84 -9.20 10.02
CA GLN A 83 -5.05 -7.99 10.23
C GLN A 83 -4.94 -7.22 8.92
N TYR A 84 -5.27 -5.93 8.97
CA TYR A 84 -5.14 -5.06 7.82
C TYR A 84 -4.92 -3.61 8.25
N VAL A 85 -4.45 -2.81 7.31
CA VAL A 85 -4.33 -1.35 7.42
C VAL A 85 -5.26 -0.73 6.40
N ASN A 86 -6.17 0.12 6.86
CA ASN A 86 -6.99 0.95 5.97
C ASN A 86 -6.28 2.29 5.75
N LEU A 87 -5.82 2.54 4.53
CA LEU A 87 -5.13 3.78 4.18
C LEU A 87 -6.14 4.91 3.94
N PHE A 88 -5.81 6.11 4.39
CA PHE A 88 -6.66 7.30 4.24
C PHE A 88 -5.83 8.59 4.21
N ASN A 89 -6.42 9.65 3.67
CA ASN A 89 -5.92 11.02 3.77
C ASN A 89 -6.96 11.86 4.53
N PRO A 90 -6.61 12.55 5.62
CA PRO A 90 -7.56 13.37 6.37
C PRO A 90 -8.07 14.60 5.60
N PHE A 91 -7.43 14.95 4.48
CA PHE A 91 -7.73 16.14 3.68
C PHE A 91 -8.19 15.82 2.24
N ALA A 92 -8.27 14.55 1.85
CA ALA A 92 -8.67 14.12 0.50
C ALA A 92 -9.43 12.78 0.51
N ASP A 93 -10.37 12.60 -0.43
CA ASP A 93 -11.00 11.30 -0.66
C ASP A 93 -10.15 10.48 -1.65
N LEU A 94 -9.36 9.55 -1.11
CA LEU A 94 -8.49 8.65 -1.89
C LEU A 94 -9.23 7.80 -2.93
N ARG A 95 -10.56 7.67 -2.83
CA ARG A 95 -11.37 6.95 -3.83
C ARG A 95 -11.70 7.83 -5.03
N GLN A 96 -11.53 9.14 -4.88
CA GLN A 96 -11.85 10.12 -5.91
C GLN A 96 -10.62 10.72 -6.57
N ASP A 97 -9.41 10.28 -6.23
CA ASP A 97 -8.16 10.68 -6.86
C ASP A 97 -7.51 9.52 -7.63
N CYS A 98 -6.34 9.79 -8.22
CA CYS A 98 -5.54 8.83 -8.98
C CYS A 98 -5.11 7.59 -8.16
N PHE A 99 -5.04 7.67 -6.83
CA PHE A 99 -4.65 6.53 -5.99
C PHE A 99 -5.73 5.43 -5.96
N GLY A 100 -7.00 5.82 -5.87
CA GLY A 100 -8.14 4.90 -5.89
C GLY A 100 -8.76 4.65 -7.26
N ASP A 101 -8.50 5.52 -8.24
CA ASP A 101 -9.11 5.48 -9.56
C ASP A 101 -8.10 5.91 -10.64
N LEU A 102 -7.51 4.93 -11.33
CA LEU A 102 -6.47 5.17 -12.32
C LEU A 102 -6.93 5.98 -13.54
N GLU A 103 -8.24 6.11 -13.78
CA GLU A 103 -8.76 7.00 -14.84
C GLU A 103 -8.54 8.49 -14.53
N LYS A 104 -8.24 8.82 -13.27
CA LYS A 104 -8.02 10.19 -12.80
C LYS A 104 -6.55 10.59 -12.77
N CYS A 105 -5.65 9.69 -13.14
CA CYS A 105 -4.26 10.02 -13.29
C CYS A 105 -4.07 10.90 -14.52
N GLU A 106 -3.30 11.98 -14.38
CA GLU A 106 -2.95 12.84 -15.52
C GLU A 106 -2.08 12.08 -16.54
N GLU A 107 -1.81 12.67 -17.70
CA GLU A 107 -1.15 12.02 -18.86
C GLU A 107 0.22 11.38 -18.55
N GLY A 108 0.79 11.65 -17.38
CA GLY A 108 2.00 11.03 -16.86
C GLY A 108 1.84 9.67 -16.18
N GLY A 109 0.63 9.14 -15.98
CA GLY A 109 0.40 7.84 -15.33
C GLY A 109 0.62 7.85 -13.80
N ALA A 110 0.79 6.68 -13.18
CA ALA A 110 0.98 6.54 -11.74
C ALA A 110 2.14 5.61 -11.41
N THR A 111 2.82 5.89 -10.29
CA THR A 111 3.84 5.01 -9.74
C THR A 111 3.50 4.66 -8.30
N LEU A 112 3.41 3.37 -7.99
CA LEU A 112 3.29 2.83 -6.64
C LEU A 112 4.58 2.09 -6.30
N SER A 113 5.21 2.44 -5.18
CA SER A 113 6.40 1.76 -4.68
C SER A 113 6.23 1.42 -3.21
N PHE A 114 6.73 0.26 -2.79
CA PHE A 114 6.81 -0.17 -1.40
C PHE A 114 7.75 -1.36 -1.28
N TRP A 115 8.31 -1.54 -0.09
CA TRP A 115 8.95 -2.80 0.28
C TRP A 115 7.92 -3.76 0.85
N MET A 116 7.95 -5.00 0.38
CA MET A 116 7.10 -6.07 0.91
C MET A 116 7.91 -7.34 1.12
N LYS A 117 7.89 -7.85 2.35
CA LYS A 117 8.36 -9.21 2.67
C LYS A 117 7.15 -10.12 2.81
N ILE A 118 6.92 -10.97 1.81
CA ILE A 118 5.84 -11.95 1.83
C ILE A 118 6.15 -13.06 2.85
N GLY A 119 5.18 -13.35 3.72
CA GLY A 119 5.21 -14.41 4.72
C GLY A 119 4.82 -15.77 4.17
N SER A 120 4.06 -16.56 4.94
CA SER A 120 3.56 -17.86 4.47
C SER A 120 2.66 -17.68 3.25
N LYS A 121 2.85 -18.56 2.27
CA LYS A 121 2.09 -18.56 1.03
C LYS A 121 1.14 -19.73 1.06
N ASP A 122 -0.15 -19.49 1.24
CA ASP A 122 -1.14 -20.52 0.95
C ASP A 122 -1.34 -20.59 -0.57
N SER A 123 -1.03 -21.74 -1.16
CA SER A 123 -1.18 -21.96 -2.59
C SER A 123 -2.62 -22.23 -3.02
N LYS A 124 -3.56 -22.35 -2.07
CA LYS A 124 -4.94 -22.80 -2.34
C LYS A 124 -5.94 -21.66 -2.53
N SER A 125 -5.58 -20.42 -2.19
CA SER A 125 -6.52 -19.29 -2.18
C SER A 125 -5.86 -18.02 -2.70
N ASP A 126 -6.69 -17.13 -3.26
CA ASP A 126 -6.30 -15.76 -3.63
C ASP A 126 -5.95 -14.97 -2.34
N MET A 127 -4.75 -14.40 -2.28
CA MET A 127 -4.28 -13.60 -1.12
C MET A 127 -4.03 -12.14 -1.52
N TYR A 128 -4.75 -11.23 -0.89
CA TYR A 128 -4.65 -9.80 -1.15
C TYR A 128 -3.64 -9.15 -0.21
N TYR A 129 -2.68 -8.46 -0.80
CA TYR A 129 -1.61 -7.75 -0.10
C TYR A 129 -1.89 -6.24 -0.06
N PHE A 130 -2.39 -5.69 -1.16
CA PHE A 130 -2.75 -4.29 -1.26
C PHE A 130 -3.93 -4.15 -2.20
N SER A 131 -4.85 -3.23 -1.89
CA SER A 131 -5.83 -2.79 -2.85
C SER A 131 -6.28 -1.35 -2.60
N SER A 132 -6.41 -0.58 -3.67
CA SER A 132 -7.12 0.71 -3.70
C SER A 132 -8.48 0.63 -4.43
N GLY A 133 -8.92 -0.57 -4.82
CA GLY A 133 -10.19 -0.79 -5.53
C GLY A 133 -10.11 -1.87 -6.61
N GLY A 134 -8.91 -2.19 -7.09
CA GLY A 134 -8.67 -3.10 -8.23
C GLY A 134 -9.10 -4.57 -8.03
N GLN A 135 -9.63 -4.94 -6.86
CA GLN A 135 -10.14 -6.29 -6.60
C GLN A 135 -11.51 -6.57 -7.24
N THR A 136 -12.17 -5.55 -7.80
CA THR A 136 -13.48 -5.70 -8.44
C THR A 136 -13.41 -5.32 -9.91
N GLU A 137 -14.14 -6.04 -10.78
CA GLU A 137 -14.18 -5.77 -12.23
C GLU A 137 -14.71 -4.36 -12.58
N LYS A 138 -15.40 -3.70 -11.66
CA LYS A 138 -16.02 -2.39 -11.86
C LYS A 138 -15.17 -1.22 -11.35
N SER A 139 -14.00 -1.50 -10.77
CA SER A 139 -13.14 -0.47 -10.20
C SER A 139 -11.85 -0.38 -11.00
N HIS A 140 -11.34 0.85 -11.08
CA HIS A 140 -10.14 1.21 -11.82
C HIS A 140 -8.93 1.39 -10.88
N GLY A 141 -8.98 0.83 -9.67
CA GLY A 141 -7.89 0.92 -8.70
C GLY A 141 -6.76 -0.09 -8.94
N ILE A 142 -5.80 -0.10 -8.04
CA ILE A 142 -4.65 -1.02 -8.05
C ILE A 142 -4.92 -2.20 -7.11
N THR A 143 -4.41 -3.38 -7.44
CA THR A 143 -4.37 -4.52 -6.52
C THR A 143 -3.08 -5.31 -6.67
N VAL A 144 -2.53 -5.72 -5.52
CA VAL A 144 -1.40 -6.65 -5.43
C VAL A 144 -1.96 -7.95 -4.85
N LEU A 145 -1.97 -8.99 -5.69
CA LEU A 145 -2.68 -10.24 -5.45
C LEU A 145 -1.75 -11.42 -5.71
N TRP A 146 -1.65 -12.32 -4.75
CA TRP A 146 -1.06 -13.63 -5.03
C TRP A 146 -2.14 -14.61 -5.48
N LYS A 147 -1.98 -15.16 -6.69
CA LYS A 147 -2.91 -16.07 -7.34
C LYS A 147 -2.16 -17.12 -8.14
N ASN A 148 -2.56 -18.40 -8.00
CA ASN A 148 -1.97 -19.51 -8.75
C ASN A 148 -0.42 -19.60 -8.63
N GLY A 149 0.11 -19.33 -7.43
CA GLY A 149 1.55 -19.40 -7.17
C GLY A 149 2.36 -18.23 -7.72
N LYS A 150 1.71 -17.15 -8.15
CA LYS A 150 2.34 -15.94 -8.68
C LYS A 150 1.81 -14.71 -7.96
N LEU A 151 2.67 -13.70 -7.85
CA LEU A 151 2.27 -12.33 -7.53
C LEU A 151 1.87 -11.61 -8.82
#